data_AF-A0A6B2LUC2-F1
#
_entry.id   AF-A0A6B2LUC2-F1
#
_cell.length_a   1.000
_cell.length_b   1.000
_cell.length_c   1.000
_cell.angle_alpha   90.00
_cell.angle_beta   90.00
_cell.angle_gamma   90.00
#
_symmetry.space_group_name_H-M   'P 1'
#
loop_
_entity.id
_entity.type
_entity.pdbx_description
1 polymer ?
#
loop_
_entity_poly.entity_id
_entity_poly.type
_entity_poly.pdbx_seq_one_letter_code
_entity_poly.pdbx_strand_id
1 'polypeptide(L)' 'MALLGDGSLYSWGYNHNGQLGLGYESNEVSIPTKIEGIPDRIIEMKCGNYHSMVITSNNDLYCWGNNQCGQLGNGI' A
#
# COMPACT_ATOMS: atom_id res chain seq x y z
N MET A 1 -4.65 -4.97 5.00
CA MET A 1 -3.60 -4.04 5.47
C MET A 1 -3.95 -3.56 6.88
N ALA A 2 -2.96 -3.24 7.69
CA ALA A 2 -3.13 -2.63 9.01
C ALA A 2 -2.04 -1.59 9.29
N LEU A 3 -2.46 -0.48 9.90
CA LEU A 3 -1.59 0.59 10.39
C LEU A 3 -1.51 0.50 11.92
N LEU A 4 -0.31 0.37 12.46
CA LEU A 4 -0.07 0.26 13.89
C LEU A 4 0.13 1.65 14.51
N GLY A 5 0.01 1.73 15.84
CA GLY A 5 0.14 2.99 16.58
C GLY A 5 1.54 3.62 16.54
N ASP A 6 2.56 2.88 16.14
CA ASP A 6 3.92 3.37 15.90
C ASP A 6 4.11 3.95 14.48
N GLY A 7 3.10 3.84 13.60
CA GLY A 7 3.17 4.24 12.19
C GLY A 7 3.64 3.14 11.24
N SER A 8 3.92 1.94 11.74
CA SER A 8 4.28 0.78 10.91
C SER A 8 3.06 0.28 10.12
N LEU A 9 3.27 -0.05 8.84
CA LEU A 9 2.22 -0.55 7.96
C LEU A 9 2.51 -2.01 7.57
N TYR A 10 1.49 -2.86 7.68
CA TYR A 10 1.56 -4.27 7.32
C TYR A 10 0.50 -4.62 6.28
N SER A 11 0.83 -5.52 5.37
CA SER A 11 -0.06 -6.03 4.33
C SER A 11 0.03 -7.55 4.21
N TRP A 12 -1.09 -8.15 3.82
CA TRP A 12 -1.28 -9.58 3.59
C TRP A 12 -2.55 -9.77 2.76
N GLY A 13 -2.74 -10.96 2.20
CA GLY A 13 -3.83 -11.33 1.31
C GLY A 13 -3.40 -11.38 -0.16
N TYR A 14 -4.35 -11.14 -1.06
CA TYR A 14 -4.19 -11.23 -2.51
C TYR A 14 -3.25 -10.16 -3.08
N ASN A 15 -2.30 -10.54 -3.93
CA ASN A 15 -1.22 -9.64 -4.40
C ASN A 15 -0.91 -9.69 -5.92
N HIS A 16 -1.84 -10.17 -6.74
CA HIS A 16 -1.57 -10.35 -8.18
C HIS A 16 -1.26 -9.06 -8.94
N ASN A 17 -1.58 -7.89 -8.39
CA ASN A 17 -1.30 -6.59 -9.00
C ASN A 17 -0.35 -5.76 -8.13
N GLY A 18 0.36 -6.38 -7.19
CA GLY A 18 1.24 -5.65 -6.26
C GLY A 18 0.49 -4.75 -5.27
N GLN A 19 -0.82 -4.95 -5.06
CA GLN A 19 -1.65 -4.11 -4.19
C GLN A 19 -1.27 -4.16 -2.71
N LEU A 20 -0.39 -5.10 -2.33
CA LEU A 20 0.19 -5.15 -1.00
C LEU A 20 1.41 -4.24 -0.82
N GLY A 21 1.99 -3.69 -1.87
CA GLY A 21 3.07 -2.70 -1.76
C GLY A 21 4.40 -3.27 -1.26
N LEU A 22 4.61 -4.58 -1.40
CA LEU A 22 5.80 -5.28 -0.89
C LEU A 22 6.98 -5.27 -1.87
N GLY A 23 6.88 -4.53 -2.98
CA GLY A 23 7.90 -4.46 -4.02
C GLY A 23 7.93 -5.64 -5.00
N TYR A 24 6.95 -6.55 -4.91
CA TYR A 24 6.77 -7.67 -5.83
C TYR A 24 5.29 -8.04 -5.98
N GLU A 25 4.98 -8.74 -7.06
CA GLU A 25 3.67 -9.36 -7.32
C GLU A 25 3.71 -10.84 -6.92
N SER A 26 2.61 -11.36 -6.38
CA SER A 26 2.45 -12.77 -6.02
C SER A 26 0.98 -13.15 -5.97
N ASN A 27 0.64 -14.44 -5.93
CA ASN A 27 -0.77 -14.82 -5.80
C ASN A 27 -1.36 -14.32 -4.46
N GLU A 28 -0.67 -14.64 -3.37
CA GLU A 28 -1.09 -14.32 -2.01
C GLU A 28 0.13 -14.15 -1.09
N VAL A 29 -0.03 -13.38 -0.02
CA VAL A 29 0.87 -13.30 1.12
C VAL A 29 0.05 -13.59 2.37
N SER A 30 0.23 -14.77 2.99
CA SER A 30 -0.61 -15.22 4.11
C SER A 30 -0.17 -14.68 5.48
N ILE A 31 1.04 -14.14 5.58
CA ILE A 31 1.62 -13.62 6.82
C ILE A 31 1.66 -12.08 6.74
N PRO A 32 1.18 -11.35 7.78
CA PRO A 32 1.36 -9.91 7.85
C PRO A 32 2.81 -9.53 7.63
N THR A 33 3.07 -8.87 6.49
CA THR A 33 4.41 -8.48 6.07
C THR A 33 4.49 -6.97 6.11
N LYS A 34 5.58 -6.46 6.69
CA LYS A 34 5.80 -5.01 6.82
C LYS A 34 6.08 -4.41 5.45
N ILE A 35 5.41 -3.29 5.15
CA ILE A 35 5.72 -2.45 3.99
C ILE A 35 6.87 -1.53 4.39
N GLU A 36 7.93 -1.53 3.59
CA GLU A 36 9.11 -0.71 3.79
C GLU A 36 9.21 0.38 2.71
N GLY A 37 10.10 1.36 2.88
CA GLY A 37 10.42 2.36 1.85
C GLY A 37 9.54 3.62 1.85
N ILE A 38 8.68 3.79 2.85
CA ILE A 38 7.98 5.06 3.12
C ILE A 38 8.79 5.80 4.21
N PRO A 39 9.38 6.97 3.91
CA PRO A 39 10.34 7.63 4.79
C PRO A 39 9.69 8.23 6.03
N ASP A 40 8.45 8.69 5.88
CA ASP A 40 7.73 9.42 6.91
C ASP A 40 6.66 8.57 7.59
N ARG A 41 6.27 9.00 8.79
CA ARG A 41 5.24 8.32 9.58
C ARG A 41 3.92 8.31 8.83
N ILE A 42 3.33 7.14 8.65
CA ILE A 42 2.01 6.99 8.06
C ILE A 42 0.94 7.38 9.08
N ILE A 43 0.00 8.22 8.67
CA ILE A 43 -1.10 8.72 9.52
C ILE A 43 -2.47 8.23 9.07
N GLU A 44 -2.63 7.88 7.79
CA GLU A 44 -3.87 7.36 7.24
C GLU A 44 -3.60 6.34 6.14
N MET A 45 -4.49 5.36 6.01
CA MET A 45 -4.47 4.35 4.96
C MET A 45 -5.86 4.11 4.38
N LYS A 46 -5.94 3.84 3.08
CA LYS A 46 -7.15 3.37 2.38
C LYS A 46 -6.84 2.19 1.47
N CYS A 47 -7.81 1.29 1.32
CA CYS A 47 -7.73 0.13 0.45
C CYS A 47 -8.84 0.22 -0.60
N GLY A 48 -8.48 0.15 -1.87
CA GLY A 48 -9.40 -0.20 -2.95
C GLY A 48 -9.43 -1.71 -3.20
N ASN A 49 -10.11 -2.14 -4.27
CA ASN A 49 -10.19 -3.56 -4.63
C ASN A 49 -8.83 -4.14 -5.05
N TYR A 50 -8.05 -3.38 -5.81
CA TYR A 50 -6.76 -3.81 -6.37
C TYR A 50 -5.67 -2.75 -6.24
N HIS A 51 -5.87 -1.74 -5.41
CA HIS A 51 -4.90 -0.68 -5.14
C HIS A 51 -5.00 -0.26 -3.68
N SER A 52 -3.96 0.41 -3.22
CA SER A 52 -3.78 0.81 -1.84
C SER A 52 -3.12 2.17 -1.81
N MET A 53 -3.47 2.97 -0.81
CA MET A 53 -2.89 4.30 -0.65
C MET A 53 -2.71 4.67 0.81
N VAL A 54 -1.72 5.52 1.08
CA VAL A 54 -1.42 6.05 2.40
C VAL A 54 -1.01 7.51 2.35
N ILE A 55 -1.30 8.21 3.44
CA ILE A 55 -0.90 9.59 3.67
C ILE A 55 0.11 9.63 4.80
N THR A 56 1.23 10.31 4.59
CA THR A 56 2.26 10.51 5.62
C THR A 56 2.01 11.78 6.43
N SER A 57 2.72 11.91 7.56
CA SER A 57 2.71 13.11 8.38
C SER A 57 3.20 14.38 7.66
N ASN A 58 3.90 14.22 6.52
CA ASN A 58 4.37 15.33 5.69
C ASN A 58 3.36 15.71 4.59
N ASN A 59 2.16 15.11 4.60
CA ASN A 59 1.13 15.24 3.56
C ASN A 59 1.52 14.66 2.20
N ASP A 60 2.49 13.74 2.16
CA ASP A 60 2.78 12.98 0.94
C ASP A 60 1.78 11.85 0.77
N LEU A 61 1.29 11.67 -0.46
CA LEU A 61 0.40 10.58 -0.86
C LEU A 61 1.20 9.52 -1.62
N TYR A 62 1.13 8.28 -1.16
CA TYR A 62 1.69 7.12 -1.85
C TYR A 62 0.56 6.21 -2.29
N CYS A 63 0.59 5.78 -3.55
CA CYS A 63 -0.37 4.86 -4.15
C CYS A 63 0.37 3.70 -4.82
N TRP A 64 -0.12 2.47 -4.64
CA TRP A 64 0.42 1.28 -5.32
C TRP A 64 -0.68 0.27 -5.65
N GLY A 65 -0.36 -0.67 -6.53
CA GLY A 65 -1.25 -1.73 -6.99
C GLY A 65 -1.58 -1.63 -8.47
N ASN A 66 -2.72 -2.18 -8.85
CA ASN A 66 -3.25 -2.08 -10.21
C ASN A 66 -3.39 -0.60 -10.59
N ASN A 67 -3.20 -0.28 -11.88
CA ASN A 67 -3.48 1.06 -12.41
C ASN A 67 -4.31 1.05 -13.71
N GLN A 68 -5.05 -0.03 -14.00
CA GLN A 68 -5.75 -0.16 -15.29
C GLN A 68 -6.83 0.91 -15.52
N CYS A 69 -7.37 1.52 -14.47
CA CYS A 69 -8.36 2.60 -14.55
C CYS A 69 -7.80 3.95 -14.05
N GLY A 70 -6.48 4.12 -13.97
CA GLY A 70 -5.84 5.36 -13.51
C GLY A 70 -5.97 5.64 -12.00
N GLN A 71 -6.33 4.63 -11.19
CA GLN A 71 -6.50 4.78 -9.73
C GLN A 71 -5.25 5.26 -8.97
N LEU A 72 -4.04 5.13 -9.53
CA LEU A 72 -2.83 5.62 -8.88
C LEU A 72 -2.65 7.14 -9.03
N GLY A 73 -3.41 7.79 -9.92
CA GLY A 73 -3.42 9.25 -10.06
C GLY A 73 -2.11 9.84 -10.61
N ASN A 74 -1.25 9.02 -11.21
CA ASN A 74 0.03 9.44 -11.81
C ASN A 74 -0.08 9.83 -13.29
N GLY A 75 -1.31 9.98 -13.81
CA GLY A 75 -1.58 10.52 -15.15
C GLY A 75 -1.55 9.51 -16.30
N ILE A 76 -1.67 8.21 -16.03
CA ILE A 76 -1.63 7.12 -17.03
C ILE A 76 -2.68 6.06 -16.73
#